data_AF-A0A091U7F6-F1
#
_entry.id   AF-A0A091U7F6-F1
#
_cell.length_a   1.000
_cell.length_b   1.000
_cell.length_c   1.000
_cell.angle_alpha   90.00
_cell.angle_beta   90.00
_cell.angle_gamma   90.00
#
_symmetry.space_group_name_H-M   'P 1'
#
loop_
_entity.id
_entity.type
_entity.pdbx_description
1 polymer ?
#
loop_
_entity_poly.entity_id
_entity_poly.type
_entity_poly.pdbx_seq_one_letter_code
_entity_poly.pdbx_strand_id
1 'polypeptide(L)'
;CDIRRLGCEEKRELLATIEQAVAFVTAMVFQDGSSQLNSEQVLTSSVKGVVVLVKNQTDHPCPPSYSSTDYTWNAANENDKLIYLKTEWSSLWEQEQQAHKKFVWQVLFQMLHCKVPIICFNAKDFLRTLLQVYGNEISWKQVADSIVLDPRIAAWLINPSDTVPSFECLIQKYFEKPFSMGTVNTDTGTLRNTSVSTLKLLIFFFFYLYQYQNLGVNLEQLYNVMMDLAHDLQVQGLWKLFCTLELPLIKILAVMETHKIHVDKQELKKTSEILGLRLKELEQEAHQVAGERFLLTSSSQLREVLFEKLKLHALCEKLHRTEIQQLVSTSEVVLNKLQDLHPLPKIILEYRQVHKMKSTYVDGLRMCMRKGFISSTWNQTGTVTGRLSAKHP
;
A
#
# COMPACT_ATOMS: atom_id res chain seq x y z
N CYS A 1 -11.82 -24.21 -8.29
CA CYS A 1 -13.26 -24.49 -8.41
C CYS A 1 -14.09 -23.22 -8.13
N ASP A 2 -15.01 -22.84 -9.02
CA ASP A 2 -15.98 -21.77 -8.73
C ASP A 2 -17.11 -22.34 -7.86
N ILE A 3 -17.22 -21.87 -6.62
CA ILE A 3 -18.08 -22.50 -5.61
C ILE A 3 -19.58 -22.39 -5.93
N ARG A 4 -19.95 -21.53 -6.87
CA ARG A 4 -21.33 -21.39 -7.35
C ARG A 4 -21.77 -22.59 -8.18
N ARG A 5 -20.82 -23.31 -8.79
CA ARG A 5 -21.10 -24.50 -9.62
C ARG A 5 -21.25 -25.78 -8.80
N LEU A 6 -20.97 -25.71 -7.49
CA LEU A 6 -21.03 -26.87 -6.62
C LEU A 6 -22.48 -27.28 -6.29
N GLY A 7 -22.73 -28.59 -6.32
CA GLY A 7 -23.95 -29.21 -5.82
C GLY A 7 -24.05 -29.15 -4.29
N CYS A 8 -25.23 -29.48 -3.73
CA CYS A 8 -25.46 -29.39 -2.28
C CYS A 8 -24.51 -30.26 -1.44
N GLU A 9 -24.13 -31.43 -1.94
CA GLU A 9 -23.20 -32.34 -1.27
C GLU A 9 -21.77 -31.79 -1.27
N GLU A 10 -21.29 -31.37 -2.45
CA GLU A 10 -19.97 -30.75 -2.60
C GLU A 10 -19.84 -29.46 -1.79
N LYS A 11 -20.93 -28.68 -1.65
CA LYS A 11 -20.97 -27.50 -0.78
C LYS A 11 -20.78 -27.87 0.70
N ARG A 12 -21.42 -28.95 1.17
CA ARG A 12 -21.24 -29.44 2.55
C ARG A 12 -19.82 -29.97 2.76
N GLU A 13 -19.28 -30.70 1.80
CA GLU A 13 -17.90 -31.20 1.84
C GLU A 13 -16.89 -30.05 1.85
N LEU A 14 -17.13 -28.99 1.07
CA LEU A 14 -16.29 -27.79 1.08
C LEU A 14 -16.28 -27.13 2.47
N LEU A 15 -17.44 -26.96 3.11
CA LEU A 15 -17.51 -26.40 4.46
C LEU A 15 -16.79 -27.30 5.48
N ALA A 16 -16.91 -28.62 5.38
CA ALA A 16 -16.15 -29.54 6.22
C ALA A 16 -14.63 -29.43 5.96
N THR A 17 -14.21 -29.25 4.70
CA THR A 17 -12.81 -29.04 4.34
C THR A 17 -12.28 -27.75 4.96
N ILE A 18 -13.05 -26.66 4.91
CA ILE A 18 -12.69 -25.36 5.51
C ILE A 18 -12.54 -25.47 7.04
N GLU A 19 -13.39 -26.28 7.70
CA GLU A 19 -13.30 -26.51 9.15
C GLU A 19 -12.00 -27.22 9.55
N GLN A 20 -11.49 -28.11 8.69
CA GLN A 20 -10.27 -28.89 8.91
C GLN A 20 -9.01 -28.23 8.35
N ALA A 21 -9.14 -27.08 7.69
CA ALA A 21 -8.03 -26.37 7.06
C ALA A 21 -7.00 -25.93 8.11
N VAL A 22 -5.72 -26.00 7.76
CA VAL A 22 -4.61 -25.51 8.61
C VAL A 22 -4.23 -24.07 8.30
N ALA A 23 -4.49 -23.61 7.07
CA ALA A 23 -4.26 -22.23 6.63
C ALA A 23 -5.12 -21.92 5.40
N PHE A 24 -5.41 -20.63 5.21
CA PHE A 24 -5.98 -20.12 3.98
C PHE A 24 -5.00 -19.17 3.32
N VAL A 25 -4.77 -19.31 2.01
CA VAL A 25 -3.92 -18.38 1.26
C VAL A 25 -4.79 -17.71 0.21
N THR A 26 -4.84 -16.38 0.21
CA THR A 26 -5.84 -15.66 -0.57
C THR A 26 -5.28 -14.46 -1.33
N ALA A 27 -5.84 -14.26 -2.53
CA ALA A 27 -5.61 -13.08 -3.36
C ALA A 27 -6.92 -12.61 -3.99
N MET A 28 -7.13 -11.29 -4.04
CA MET A 28 -8.20 -10.70 -4.83
C MET A 28 -7.85 -10.74 -6.32
N VAL A 29 -8.88 -10.93 -7.14
CA VAL A 29 -8.82 -10.90 -8.61
C VAL A 29 -9.72 -9.78 -9.11
N PHE A 30 -9.20 -9.00 -10.05
CA PHE A 30 -9.84 -7.82 -10.61
C PHE A 30 -10.54 -8.12 -11.95
N GLN A 31 -11.34 -7.18 -12.44
CA GLN A 31 -12.11 -7.38 -13.67
C GLN A 31 -11.26 -7.49 -14.94
N ASP A 32 -10.09 -6.87 -14.93
CA ASP A 32 -9.09 -6.96 -16.00
C ASP A 32 -8.33 -8.29 -16.02
N GLY A 33 -8.60 -9.18 -15.05
CA GLY A 33 -7.93 -10.47 -14.90
C GLY A 33 -6.64 -10.43 -14.09
N SER A 34 -6.20 -9.24 -13.65
CA SER A 34 -5.07 -9.11 -12.72
C SER A 34 -5.45 -9.54 -11.31
N SER A 35 -4.44 -9.70 -10.45
CA SER A 35 -4.58 -10.04 -9.04
C SER A 35 -3.73 -9.13 -8.16
N GLN A 36 -3.92 -9.20 -6.84
CA GLN A 36 -3.08 -8.48 -5.88
C GLN A 36 -1.58 -8.83 -5.99
N LEU A 37 -1.24 -9.97 -6.59
CA LEU A 37 0.13 -10.47 -6.73
C LEU A 37 0.83 -9.94 -7.99
N ASN A 38 0.11 -9.30 -8.91
CA ASN A 38 0.71 -8.70 -10.10
C ASN A 38 1.42 -7.38 -9.75
N SER A 39 2.55 -7.11 -10.42
CA SER A 39 3.36 -5.89 -10.26
C SER A 39 2.66 -4.62 -10.74
N GLU A 40 1.84 -4.74 -11.78
CA GLU A 40 1.02 -3.64 -12.32
C GLU A 40 -0.43 -3.77 -11.83
N GLN A 41 -0.75 -3.16 -10.69
CA GLN A 41 -2.15 -2.93 -10.33
C GLN A 41 -2.65 -1.72 -11.13
N VAL A 42 -3.51 -1.96 -12.12
CA VAL A 42 -4.33 -0.90 -12.69
C VAL A 42 -5.30 -0.45 -11.59
N LEU A 43 -4.97 0.66 -10.94
CA LEU A 43 -5.64 1.23 -9.75
C LEU A 43 -7.15 1.51 -9.89
N THR A 44 -7.76 1.20 -11.03
CA THR A 44 -9.15 1.54 -11.37
C THR A 44 -10.07 0.32 -11.58
N SER A 45 -9.53 -0.89 -11.62
CA SER A 45 -10.32 -2.12 -11.85
C SER A 45 -11.03 -2.56 -10.57
N SER A 46 -12.34 -2.83 -10.63
CA SER A 46 -13.08 -3.31 -9.46
C SER A 46 -12.80 -4.79 -9.18
N VAL A 47 -12.94 -5.18 -7.91
CA VAL A 47 -12.73 -6.58 -7.49
C VAL A 47 -13.84 -7.47 -8.05
N LYS A 48 -13.45 -8.46 -8.87
CA LYS A 48 -14.33 -9.46 -9.47
C LYS A 48 -14.63 -10.60 -8.49
N GLY A 49 -13.62 -11.00 -7.73
CA GLY A 49 -13.72 -12.07 -6.74
C GLY A 49 -12.44 -12.28 -5.95
N VAL A 50 -12.45 -13.30 -5.12
CA VAL A 50 -11.35 -13.73 -4.27
C VAL A 50 -11.02 -15.18 -4.60
N VAL A 51 -9.75 -15.48 -4.80
CA VAL A 51 -9.26 -16.85 -4.89
C VAL A 51 -8.66 -17.24 -3.55
N VAL A 52 -8.93 -18.48 -3.13
CA VAL A 52 -8.48 -19.04 -1.86
C VAL A 52 -7.91 -20.42 -2.12
N LEU A 53 -6.66 -20.63 -1.71
CA LEU A 53 -6.07 -21.94 -1.54
C LEU A 53 -6.34 -22.39 -0.11
N VAL A 54 -7.10 -23.47 0.04
CA VAL A 54 -7.38 -24.12 1.33
C VAL A 54 -6.32 -25.18 1.55
N LYS A 55 -5.42 -24.94 2.51
CA LYS A 55 -4.37 -25.90 2.87
C LYS A 55 -4.86 -26.85 3.95
N ASN A 56 -4.70 -28.14 3.74
CA ASN A 56 -5.14 -29.19 4.69
C ASN A 56 -3.98 -29.87 5.42
N GLN A 57 -2.73 -29.60 5.00
CA GLN A 57 -1.52 -30.07 5.66
C GLN A 57 -0.50 -28.94 5.71
N THR A 58 0.32 -28.93 6.76
CA THR A 58 1.45 -28.02 6.87
C THR A 58 2.67 -28.67 6.23
N ASP A 59 3.21 -28.07 5.18
CA ASP A 59 4.48 -28.49 4.56
C ASP A 59 5.69 -28.27 5.50
N HIS A 60 5.48 -27.52 6.59
CA HIS A 60 6.50 -27.21 7.60
C HIS A 60 5.94 -27.43 9.03
N PRO A 61 6.51 -28.34 9.83
CA PRO A 61 6.36 -28.28 11.28
C PRO A 61 7.18 -27.08 11.79
N CYS A 62 6.59 -26.27 12.68
CA CYS A 62 7.34 -25.36 13.55
C CYS A 62 8.52 -26.14 14.20
N PRO A 63 9.75 -25.61 14.31
CA PRO A 63 10.93 -26.46 14.33
C PRO A 63 11.15 -27.15 15.68
N PRO A 64 11.57 -28.43 15.64
CA PRO A 64 12.70 -28.87 16.43
C PRO A 64 13.86 -29.21 15.48
N SER A 65 15.02 -28.62 15.77
CA SER A 65 16.38 -29.07 15.44
C SER A 65 16.65 -29.68 14.04
N TYR A 66 17.48 -28.96 13.27
CA TYR A 66 18.48 -29.45 12.29
C TYR A 66 18.32 -30.90 11.77
N SER A 67 18.01 -31.06 10.47
CA SER A 67 18.92 -31.72 9.51
C SER A 67 18.34 -31.80 8.09
N SER A 68 19.22 -31.42 7.16
CA SER A 68 19.37 -31.70 5.72
C SER A 68 18.32 -32.45 4.88
N THR A 69 18.15 -31.86 3.67
CA THR A 69 18.07 -32.49 2.33
C THR A 69 16.87 -33.37 1.99
N ASP A 70 15.87 -32.77 1.33
CA ASP A 70 15.45 -33.11 -0.05
C ASP A 70 14.15 -32.36 -0.37
N TYR A 71 14.22 -31.35 -1.25
CA TYR A 71 13.03 -30.62 -1.73
C TYR A 71 12.72 -31.07 -3.15
N THR A 72 11.98 -32.16 -3.28
CA THR A 72 11.20 -32.47 -4.49
C THR A 72 9.94 -31.61 -4.48
N TRP A 73 9.88 -30.64 -5.39
CA TRP A 73 8.72 -29.79 -5.63
C TRP A 73 7.59 -30.61 -6.25
N ASN A 74 6.72 -31.17 -5.41
CA ASN A 74 5.44 -31.67 -5.86
C ASN A 74 4.46 -30.51 -5.94
N ALA A 75 3.92 -30.28 -7.14
CA ALA A 75 2.74 -29.48 -7.38
C ALA A 75 1.65 -29.84 -6.37
N ALA A 76 0.99 -28.85 -5.75
CA ALA A 76 -0.18 -28.96 -4.89
C ALA A 76 -0.39 -30.36 -4.28
N ASN A 77 0.03 -30.56 -3.02
CA ASN A 77 -0.31 -31.79 -2.28
C ASN A 77 -1.76 -32.19 -2.59
N GLU A 78 -2.00 -33.47 -2.89
CA GLU A 78 -3.28 -33.99 -3.45
C GLU A 78 -4.55 -33.60 -2.66
N ASN A 79 -4.39 -33.04 -1.46
CA ASN A 79 -5.46 -32.61 -0.56
C ASN A 79 -5.75 -31.10 -0.54
N ASP A 80 -4.92 -30.22 -1.12
CA ASP A 80 -5.15 -28.77 -1.09
C ASP A 80 -6.23 -28.38 -2.14
N LYS A 81 -7.19 -27.54 -1.74
CA LYS A 81 -8.32 -27.14 -2.62
C LYS A 81 -8.23 -25.67 -3.02
N LEU A 82 -8.17 -25.39 -4.31
CA LEU A 82 -8.26 -24.03 -4.86
C LEU A 82 -9.72 -23.67 -5.15
N ILE A 83 -10.25 -22.65 -4.48
CA ILE A 83 -11.62 -22.16 -4.63
C ILE A 83 -11.68 -20.71 -5.10
N TYR A 84 -12.73 -20.37 -5.83
CA TYR A 84 -13.03 -19.02 -6.29
C TYR A 84 -14.37 -18.54 -5.73
N LEU A 85 -14.32 -17.37 -5.10
CA LEU A 85 -15.41 -16.70 -4.42
C LEU A 85 -15.76 -15.43 -5.21
N LYS A 86 -16.89 -15.44 -5.92
CA LYS A 86 -17.36 -14.24 -6.62
C LYS A 86 -17.82 -13.18 -5.61
N THR A 87 -17.35 -11.94 -5.77
CA THR A 87 -17.75 -10.81 -4.91
C THR A 87 -18.58 -9.76 -5.66
N GLU A 88 -18.57 -9.80 -6.99
CA GLU A 88 -19.38 -8.93 -7.83
C GLU A 88 -20.80 -9.50 -8.00
N TRP A 89 -21.81 -8.70 -7.67
CA TRP A 89 -23.23 -9.08 -7.76
C TRP A 89 -23.98 -8.08 -8.65
N SER A 90 -24.65 -8.55 -9.70
CA SER A 90 -25.52 -7.72 -10.54
C SER A 90 -26.90 -7.58 -9.89
N SER A 91 -27.51 -6.40 -10.02
CA SER A 91 -28.83 -6.09 -9.43
C SER A 91 -30.02 -6.67 -10.21
N LEU A 92 -29.79 -7.46 -11.26
CA LEU A 92 -30.82 -7.84 -12.24
C LEU A 92 -31.40 -9.26 -12.03
N TRP A 93 -30.81 -10.09 -11.17
CA TRP A 93 -31.28 -11.45 -10.90
C TRP A 93 -31.30 -11.74 -9.40
N GLU A 94 -32.47 -11.68 -8.78
CA GLU A 94 -32.56 -11.56 -7.32
C GLU A 94 -32.44 -12.89 -6.56
N GLN A 95 -33.12 -13.98 -6.96
CA GLN A 95 -33.19 -15.18 -6.11
C GLN A 95 -31.94 -16.07 -6.16
N GLU A 96 -31.47 -16.47 -7.35
CA GLU A 96 -30.29 -17.34 -7.49
C GLU A 96 -28.99 -16.63 -7.09
N GLN A 97 -28.84 -15.34 -7.41
CA GLN A 97 -27.67 -14.57 -6.95
C GLN A 97 -27.69 -14.41 -5.43
N GLN A 98 -28.85 -14.25 -4.81
CA GLN A 98 -28.94 -14.17 -3.35
C GLN A 98 -28.55 -15.49 -2.67
N ALA A 99 -28.95 -16.64 -3.22
CA ALA A 99 -28.52 -17.95 -2.72
C ALA A 99 -27.00 -18.14 -2.85
N HIS A 100 -26.42 -17.77 -4.00
CA HIS A 100 -24.97 -17.80 -4.21
C HIS A 100 -24.23 -16.84 -3.29
N LYS A 101 -24.74 -15.62 -3.12
CA LYS A 101 -24.18 -14.61 -2.22
C LYS A 101 -24.15 -15.10 -0.78
N LYS A 102 -25.26 -15.70 -0.33
CA LYS A 102 -25.37 -16.30 1.01
C LYS A 102 -24.37 -17.44 1.20
N PHE A 103 -24.17 -18.29 0.19
CA PHE A 103 -23.19 -19.38 0.30
C PHE A 103 -21.74 -18.88 0.29
N VAL A 104 -21.41 -17.90 -0.57
CA VAL A 104 -20.08 -17.26 -0.55
C VAL A 104 -19.82 -16.59 0.80
N TRP A 105 -20.83 -15.91 1.35
CA TRP A 105 -20.76 -15.35 2.70
C TRP A 105 -20.50 -16.42 3.76
N GLN A 106 -21.22 -17.55 3.72
CA GLN A 106 -21.04 -18.64 4.67
C GLN A 106 -19.60 -19.18 4.65
N VAL A 107 -19.02 -19.35 3.46
CA VAL A 107 -17.62 -19.75 3.27
C VAL A 107 -16.66 -18.73 3.88
N LEU A 108 -16.81 -17.45 3.55
CA LEU A 108 -15.96 -16.37 4.08
C LEU A 108 -16.09 -16.22 5.60
N PHE A 109 -17.31 -16.30 6.11
CA PHE A 109 -17.60 -16.22 7.53
C PHE A 109 -16.88 -17.34 8.27
N GLN A 110 -16.99 -18.58 7.78
CA GLN A 110 -16.31 -19.72 8.39
C GLN A 110 -14.79 -19.55 8.36
N MET A 111 -14.21 -19.14 7.21
CA MET A 111 -12.78 -18.87 7.10
C MET A 111 -12.28 -17.85 8.15
N LEU A 112 -13.04 -16.76 8.36
CA LEU A 112 -12.67 -15.73 9.34
C LEU A 112 -12.78 -16.21 10.80
N HIS A 113 -13.60 -17.24 11.08
CA HIS A 113 -13.85 -17.77 12.43
C HIS A 113 -13.03 -19.03 12.76
N CYS A 114 -12.44 -19.71 11.78
CA CYS A 114 -11.67 -20.94 11.98
C CYS A 114 -10.40 -20.77 12.83
N LYS A 115 -10.03 -19.56 13.27
CA LYS A 115 -8.82 -19.23 14.07
C LYS A 115 -7.49 -19.70 13.45
N VAL A 116 -7.50 -20.16 12.22
CA VAL A 116 -6.31 -20.51 11.43
C VAL A 116 -5.80 -19.30 10.66
N PRO A 117 -4.50 -19.24 10.33
CA PRO A 117 -3.94 -18.09 9.63
C PRO A 117 -4.50 -17.94 8.22
N ILE A 118 -4.87 -16.70 7.89
CA ILE A 118 -5.22 -16.28 6.53
C ILE A 118 -4.02 -15.48 5.98
N ILE A 119 -3.32 -16.00 4.98
CA ILE A 119 -2.21 -15.32 4.33
C ILE A 119 -2.76 -14.51 3.16
N CYS A 120 -2.53 -13.19 3.18
CA CYS A 120 -2.95 -12.30 2.10
C CYS A 120 -1.89 -11.23 1.83
N PHE A 121 -1.47 -11.08 0.58
CA PHE A 121 -0.39 -10.14 0.20
C PHE A 121 -0.71 -8.67 0.51
N ASN A 122 -2.00 -8.29 0.55
CA ASN A 122 -2.43 -6.98 1.02
C ASN A 122 -3.73 -7.15 1.80
N ALA A 123 -3.56 -7.47 3.07
CA ALA A 123 -4.64 -7.90 3.96
C ALA A 123 -5.65 -6.79 4.22
N LYS A 124 -5.21 -5.52 4.31
CA LYS A 124 -6.10 -4.37 4.52
C LYS A 124 -7.11 -4.24 3.38
N ASP A 125 -6.64 -4.31 2.13
CA ASP A 125 -7.51 -4.17 0.96
C ASP A 125 -8.48 -5.35 0.81
N PHE A 126 -8.02 -6.56 1.16
CA PHE A 126 -8.89 -7.75 1.24
C PHE A 126 -10.01 -7.55 2.26
N LEU A 127 -9.69 -7.20 3.51
CA LEU A 127 -10.68 -6.98 4.56
C LEU A 127 -11.63 -5.81 4.24
N ARG A 128 -11.11 -4.70 3.70
CA ARG A 128 -11.93 -3.57 3.25
C ARG A 128 -12.93 -4.00 2.18
N THR A 129 -12.51 -4.82 1.23
CA THR A 129 -13.39 -5.33 0.17
C THR A 129 -14.50 -6.21 0.76
N LEU A 130 -14.17 -7.10 1.69
CA LEU A 130 -15.18 -7.92 2.38
C LEU A 130 -16.20 -7.07 3.15
N LEU A 131 -15.74 -6.07 3.89
CA LEU A 131 -16.60 -5.14 4.63
C LEU A 131 -17.49 -4.31 3.70
N GLN A 132 -17.03 -3.95 2.49
CA GLN A 132 -17.84 -3.21 1.53
C GLN A 132 -18.91 -4.09 0.86
N VAL A 133 -18.58 -5.34 0.53
CA VAL A 133 -19.49 -6.26 -0.17
C VAL A 133 -20.55 -6.84 0.79
N TYR A 134 -20.15 -7.12 2.02
CA TYR A 134 -20.97 -7.80 3.02
C TYR A 134 -21.27 -6.94 4.26
N GLY A 135 -21.10 -5.61 4.23
CA GLY A 135 -21.21 -4.76 5.42
C GLY A 135 -22.56 -4.78 6.16
N ASN A 136 -23.63 -5.25 5.52
CA ASN A 136 -24.92 -5.50 6.19
C ASN A 136 -24.94 -6.81 7.00
N GLU A 137 -24.07 -7.75 6.65
CA GLU A 137 -23.97 -9.10 7.22
C GLU A 137 -22.71 -9.26 8.09
N ILE A 138 -21.66 -8.46 7.82
CA ILE A 138 -20.39 -8.44 8.53
C ILE A 138 -20.28 -7.16 9.35
N SER A 139 -20.33 -7.29 10.67
CA SER A 139 -19.85 -6.25 11.56
C SER A 139 -18.33 -6.26 11.60
N TRP A 140 -17.71 -5.08 11.74
CA TRP A 140 -16.27 -4.96 11.98
C TRP A 140 -15.77 -5.83 13.15
N LYS A 141 -16.64 -6.13 14.12
CA LYS A 141 -16.35 -7.01 15.26
C LYS A 141 -16.06 -8.46 14.84
N GLN A 142 -16.72 -8.98 13.80
CA GLN A 142 -16.53 -10.35 13.33
C GLN A 142 -15.19 -10.54 12.62
N VAL A 143 -14.64 -9.46 12.05
CA VAL A 143 -13.31 -9.48 11.44
C VAL A 143 -12.22 -9.35 12.52
N ALA A 144 -12.54 -8.80 13.69
CA ALA A 144 -11.58 -8.44 14.73
C ALA A 144 -10.76 -9.63 15.26
N ASP A 145 -11.35 -10.83 15.32
CA ASP A 145 -10.71 -12.03 15.87
C ASP A 145 -9.92 -12.84 14.83
N SER A 146 -10.08 -12.53 13.53
CA SER A 146 -9.37 -13.25 12.46
C SER A 146 -7.87 -12.97 12.47
N ILE A 147 -7.04 -13.99 12.20
CA ILE A 147 -5.57 -13.83 12.10
C ILE A 147 -5.22 -13.73 10.62
N VAL A 148 -4.91 -12.52 10.14
CA VAL A 148 -4.54 -12.29 8.75
C VAL A 148 -3.06 -11.90 8.69
N LEU A 149 -2.24 -12.75 8.07
CA LEU A 149 -0.81 -12.53 7.89
C LEU A 149 -0.56 -11.77 6.59
N ASP A 150 0.19 -10.67 6.68
CA ASP A 150 0.55 -9.83 5.54
C ASP A 150 2.08 -9.83 5.35
N PRO A 151 2.60 -10.45 4.27
CA PRO A 151 4.03 -10.55 4.03
C PRO A 151 4.68 -9.20 3.68
N ARG A 152 3.92 -8.20 3.21
CA ARG A 152 4.49 -6.86 2.96
C ARG A 152 4.78 -6.15 4.27
N ILE A 153 3.91 -6.32 5.26
CA ILE A 153 4.13 -5.78 6.61
C ILE A 153 5.31 -6.50 7.27
N ALA A 154 5.39 -7.83 7.14
CA ALA A 154 6.52 -8.60 7.66
C ALA A 154 7.86 -8.14 7.03
N ALA A 155 7.91 -8.02 5.71
CA ALA A 155 9.11 -7.55 5.00
C ALA A 155 9.50 -6.11 5.37
N TRP A 156 8.50 -5.22 5.53
CA TRP A 156 8.72 -3.84 5.98
C TRP A 156 9.24 -3.78 7.42
N LEU A 157 8.76 -4.62 8.34
CA LEU A 157 9.30 -4.68 9.70
C LEU A 157 10.78 -5.06 9.72
N ILE A 158 11.19 -5.98 8.83
CA ILE A 158 12.59 -6.41 8.71
C ILE A 158 13.44 -5.29 8.08
N ASN A 159 12.96 -4.66 7.01
CA ASN A 159 13.67 -3.58 6.30
C ASN A 159 12.75 -2.38 6.05
N PRO A 160 12.58 -1.46 7.02
CA PRO A 160 11.61 -0.37 6.90
C PRO A 160 12.03 0.72 5.92
N SER A 161 13.32 0.78 5.56
CA SER A 161 13.88 1.71 4.58
C SER A 161 13.64 1.31 3.12
N ASP A 162 13.34 0.04 2.87
CA ASP A 162 13.10 -0.45 1.52
C ASP A 162 11.75 0.08 1.00
N THR A 163 11.67 0.30 -0.31
CA THR A 163 10.38 0.55 -0.95
C THR A 163 9.46 -0.65 -0.73
N VAL A 164 8.17 -0.41 -0.49
CA VAL A 164 7.20 -1.47 -0.24
C VAL A 164 7.29 -2.52 -1.36
N PRO A 165 7.67 -3.76 -1.06
CA PRO A 165 8.03 -4.73 -2.08
C PRO A 165 6.79 -5.20 -2.84
N SER A 166 6.96 -5.41 -4.15
CA SER A 166 6.00 -6.17 -4.96
C SER A 166 6.11 -7.67 -4.62
N PHE A 167 5.10 -8.45 -5.01
CA PHE A 167 5.14 -9.91 -4.81
C PHE A 167 6.36 -10.51 -5.52
N GLU A 168 6.62 -10.11 -6.77
CA GLU A 168 7.83 -10.49 -7.52
C GLU A 168 9.13 -10.22 -6.74
N CYS A 169 9.25 -9.03 -6.14
CA CYS A 169 10.43 -8.66 -5.37
C CYS A 169 10.63 -9.56 -4.15
N LEU A 170 9.54 -9.92 -3.46
CA LEU A 170 9.61 -10.87 -2.35
C LEU A 170 9.99 -12.27 -2.83
N ILE A 171 9.39 -12.76 -3.91
CA ILE A 171 9.72 -14.06 -4.51
C ILE A 171 11.21 -14.10 -4.87
N GLN A 172 11.70 -13.06 -5.55
CA GLN A 172 13.11 -12.98 -5.92
C GLN A 172 14.02 -13.02 -4.68
N LYS A 173 13.71 -12.21 -3.66
CA LYS A 173 14.54 -12.12 -2.44
C LYS A 173 14.60 -13.44 -1.66
N TYR A 174 13.51 -14.19 -1.61
CA TYR A 174 13.39 -15.39 -0.78
C TYR A 174 13.72 -16.69 -1.53
N PHE A 175 13.48 -16.76 -2.84
CA PHE A 175 13.78 -17.96 -3.63
C PHE A 175 15.08 -17.87 -4.45
N GLU A 176 15.64 -16.68 -4.69
CA GLU A 176 16.96 -16.54 -5.32
C GLU A 176 18.04 -16.25 -4.28
N LYS A 177 18.97 -17.19 -4.12
CA LYS A 177 20.23 -16.89 -3.43
C LYS A 177 20.98 -15.79 -4.20
N PRO A 178 21.49 -14.73 -3.55
CA PRO A 178 22.37 -13.79 -4.23
C PRO A 178 23.62 -14.55 -4.68
N PHE A 179 23.86 -14.59 -5.98
CA PHE A 179 25.12 -15.05 -6.52
C PHE A 179 26.18 -14.06 -6.05
N SER A 180 27.05 -14.45 -5.10
CA SER A 180 28.19 -13.64 -4.69
C SER A 180 29.08 -13.40 -5.89
N MET A 181 28.97 -12.24 -6.51
CA MET A 181 29.88 -11.79 -7.55
C MET A 181 31.15 -11.30 -6.83
N GLY A 182 32.10 -12.21 -6.67
CA GLY A 182 33.46 -11.87 -6.26
C GLY A 182 34.03 -10.85 -7.24
N THR A 183 34.55 -9.76 -6.70
CA THR A 183 35.41 -8.81 -7.41
C THR A 183 36.51 -9.54 -8.17
N VAL A 184 36.51 -9.43 -9.49
CA VAL A 184 37.69 -9.75 -10.31
C VAL A 184 37.91 -8.58 -11.27
N ASN A 185 39.09 -8.00 -11.13
CA ASN A 185 39.63 -6.94 -11.95
C ASN A 185 39.63 -7.33 -13.43
N THR A 186 39.43 -6.34 -14.28
CA THR A 186 39.68 -6.36 -15.72
C THR A 186 41.06 -6.89 -16.04
N ASP A 187 41.15 -7.89 -16.93
CA ASP A 187 42.03 -7.84 -18.10
C ASP A 187 41.70 -8.95 -19.13
N THR A 188 42.03 -8.61 -20.38
CA THR A 188 41.64 -9.16 -21.69
C THR A 188 42.02 -10.62 -22.00
N GLY A 189 41.17 -11.33 -22.77
CA GLY A 189 41.60 -12.51 -23.57
C GLY A 189 40.52 -13.51 -24.01
N THR A 190 39.95 -13.31 -25.21
CA THR A 190 39.52 -14.29 -26.24
C THR A 190 38.78 -15.62 -25.91
N LEU A 191 37.57 -15.73 -26.50
CA LEU A 191 36.89 -16.89 -27.10
C LEU A 191 36.64 -18.20 -26.31
N ARG A 192 35.40 -18.33 -25.79
CA ARG A 192 34.43 -19.45 -25.93
C ARG A 192 33.59 -19.52 -24.66
N ASN A 193 32.30 -19.19 -24.78
CA ASN A 193 31.16 -19.76 -24.03
C ASN A 193 29.90 -18.90 -24.26
N THR A 194 29.42 -18.87 -25.50
CA THR A 194 28.24 -18.08 -25.93
C THR A 194 26.94 -18.88 -25.99
N SER A 195 26.83 -19.97 -25.23
CA SER A 195 25.63 -20.84 -25.27
C SER A 195 25.02 -21.18 -23.91
N VAL A 196 25.54 -20.64 -22.80
CA VAL A 196 25.02 -20.96 -21.45
C VAL A 196 24.32 -19.77 -20.77
N SER A 197 24.62 -18.52 -21.16
CA SER A 197 23.99 -17.31 -20.59
C SER A 197 22.63 -17.00 -21.20
N THR A 198 22.47 -17.16 -22.51
CA THR A 198 21.18 -16.96 -23.20
C THR A 198 20.18 -18.06 -22.88
N LEU A 199 20.61 -19.32 -22.73
CA LEU A 199 19.71 -20.42 -22.36
C LEU A 199 19.22 -20.32 -20.91
N LYS A 200 20.07 -19.87 -19.97
CA LYS A 200 19.65 -19.57 -18.59
C LYS A 200 18.70 -18.37 -18.53
N LEU A 201 18.98 -17.31 -19.29
CA LEU A 201 18.09 -16.15 -19.35
C LEU A 201 16.76 -16.51 -20.03
N LEU A 202 16.77 -17.36 -21.06
CA LEU A 202 15.56 -17.84 -21.74
C LEU A 202 14.76 -18.81 -20.86
N ILE A 203 15.41 -19.74 -20.16
CA ILE A 203 14.75 -20.63 -19.20
C ILE A 203 14.18 -19.81 -18.06
N PHE A 204 14.92 -18.81 -17.57
CA PHE A 204 14.43 -17.87 -16.57
C PHE A 204 13.22 -17.08 -17.10
N PHE A 205 13.28 -16.55 -18.32
CA PHE A 205 12.16 -15.85 -18.97
C PHE A 205 10.95 -16.78 -19.21
N PHE A 206 11.18 -18.03 -19.60
CA PHE A 206 10.13 -19.03 -19.79
C PHE A 206 9.54 -19.52 -18.47
N PHE A 207 10.36 -19.68 -17.41
CA PHE A 207 9.89 -20.01 -16.07
C PHE A 207 9.10 -18.84 -15.48
N TYR A 208 9.57 -17.61 -15.66
CA TYR A 208 8.88 -16.38 -15.26
C TYR A 208 7.56 -16.21 -16.05
N LEU A 209 7.56 -16.42 -17.37
CA LEU A 209 6.33 -16.38 -18.19
C LEU A 209 5.34 -17.50 -17.82
N TYR A 210 5.82 -18.69 -17.44
CA TYR A 210 4.98 -19.85 -17.11
C TYR A 210 4.43 -19.78 -15.67
N GLN A 211 5.21 -19.24 -14.74
CA GLN A 211 4.82 -18.97 -13.35
C GLN A 211 3.73 -17.88 -13.29
N TYR A 212 3.70 -16.98 -14.27
CA TYR A 212 2.75 -15.87 -14.34
C TYR A 212 1.31 -16.23 -14.78
N GLN A 213 0.99 -17.50 -15.07
CA GLN A 213 -0.35 -17.89 -15.51
C GLN A 213 -1.13 -18.83 -14.58
N ASN A 214 -0.53 -19.33 -13.49
CA ASN A 214 -1.27 -20.13 -12.51
C ASN A 214 -1.29 -19.47 -11.12
N LEU A 215 -2.38 -18.76 -10.84
CA LEU A 215 -2.65 -18.12 -9.54
C LEU A 215 -2.57 -19.11 -8.37
N GLY A 216 -2.84 -20.40 -8.57
CA GLY A 216 -2.68 -21.42 -7.53
C GLY A 216 -1.22 -21.56 -7.08
N VAL A 217 -0.28 -21.63 -8.04
CA VAL A 217 1.17 -21.70 -7.76
C VAL A 217 1.63 -20.44 -7.04
N ASN A 218 1.15 -19.26 -7.45
CA ASN A 218 1.49 -18.01 -6.77
C ASN A 218 0.99 -17.97 -5.33
N LEU A 219 -0.16 -18.59 -5.02
CA LEU A 219 -0.64 -18.72 -3.65
C LEU A 219 0.20 -19.71 -2.83
N GLU A 220 0.66 -20.82 -3.41
CA GLU A 220 1.62 -21.71 -2.73
C GLU A 220 2.93 -20.99 -2.40
N GLN A 221 3.45 -20.24 -3.36
CA GLN A 221 4.67 -19.45 -3.15
C GLN A 221 4.46 -18.35 -2.11
N LEU A 222 3.30 -17.68 -2.11
CA LEU A 222 2.95 -16.69 -1.10
C LEU A 222 2.94 -17.28 0.31
N TYR A 223 2.44 -18.51 0.47
CA TYR A 223 2.48 -19.23 1.74
C TYR A 223 3.92 -19.45 2.19
N ASN A 224 4.76 -20.01 1.32
CA ASN A 224 6.16 -20.30 1.63
C ASN A 224 6.93 -19.02 2.02
N VAL A 225 6.78 -17.93 1.25
CA VAL A 225 7.39 -16.62 1.58
C VAL A 225 6.93 -16.12 2.95
N MET A 226 5.65 -16.26 3.27
CA MET A 226 5.14 -15.84 4.58
C MET A 226 5.73 -16.70 5.70
N MET A 227 5.97 -17.99 5.49
CA MET A 227 6.61 -18.86 6.49
C MET A 227 8.08 -18.48 6.69
N ASP A 228 8.82 -18.21 5.61
CA ASP A 228 10.21 -17.76 5.70
C ASP A 228 10.32 -16.40 6.39
N LEU A 229 9.44 -15.45 6.02
CA LEU A 229 9.34 -14.14 6.70
C LEU A 229 8.98 -14.29 8.19
N ALA A 230 8.10 -15.22 8.54
CA ALA A 230 7.75 -15.49 9.93
C ALA A 230 8.97 -16.00 10.71
N HIS A 231 9.76 -16.89 10.12
CA HIS A 231 11.02 -17.34 10.70
C HIS A 231 12.01 -16.18 10.87
N ASP A 232 12.22 -15.34 9.85
CA ASP A 232 13.10 -14.17 9.93
C ASP A 232 12.67 -13.20 11.03
N LEU A 233 11.37 -12.93 11.16
CA LEU A 233 10.80 -12.11 12.23
C LEU A 233 11.09 -12.71 13.61
N GLN A 234 11.06 -14.03 13.75
CA GLN A 234 11.39 -14.70 15.02
C GLN A 234 12.88 -14.57 15.34
N VAL A 235 13.76 -14.82 14.36
CA VAL A 235 15.21 -14.69 14.51
C VAL A 235 15.62 -13.27 14.93
N GLN A 236 14.93 -12.26 14.40
CA GLN A 236 15.19 -10.84 14.72
C GLN A 236 14.42 -10.33 15.94
N GLY A 237 13.63 -11.17 16.61
CA GLY A 237 12.84 -10.76 17.78
C GLY A 237 11.65 -9.84 17.47
N LEU A 238 11.27 -9.71 16.21
CA LEU A 238 10.18 -8.85 15.71
C LEU A 238 8.81 -9.56 15.70
N TRP A 239 8.77 -10.88 15.86
CA TRP A 239 7.54 -11.68 15.79
C TRP A 239 6.45 -11.19 16.75
N LYS A 240 6.80 -10.86 18.00
CA LYS A 240 5.83 -10.35 18.98
C LYS A 240 5.23 -9.01 18.54
N LEU A 241 6.06 -8.10 18.02
CA LEU A 241 5.61 -6.80 17.51
C LEU A 241 4.66 -6.99 16.33
N PHE A 242 5.03 -7.85 15.38
CA PHE A 242 4.19 -8.22 14.24
C PHE A 242 2.81 -8.71 14.70
N CYS A 243 2.76 -9.73 15.56
CA CYS A 243 1.49 -10.35 15.98
C CYS A 243 0.62 -9.46 16.88
N THR A 244 1.23 -8.67 17.77
CA THR A 244 0.47 -7.94 18.81
C THR A 244 0.12 -6.50 18.43
N LEU A 245 0.86 -5.90 17.50
CA LEU A 245 0.67 -4.50 17.11
C LEU A 245 0.28 -4.38 15.64
N GLU A 246 1.10 -4.93 14.72
CA GLU A 246 0.90 -4.69 13.30
C GLU A 246 -0.31 -5.44 12.73
N LEU A 247 -0.47 -6.74 13.04
CA LEU A 247 -1.58 -7.53 12.51
C LEU A 247 -2.97 -7.06 12.98
N PRO A 248 -3.20 -6.72 14.26
CA PRO A 248 -4.48 -6.16 14.68
C PRO A 248 -4.81 -4.83 14.00
N LEU A 249 -3.80 -4.01 13.71
CA LEU A 249 -3.98 -2.68 13.11
C LEU A 249 -4.54 -2.75 11.68
N ILE A 250 -4.22 -3.79 10.90
CA ILE A 250 -4.75 -4.03 9.55
C ILE A 250 -6.27 -3.90 9.52
N LYS A 251 -6.94 -4.51 10.50
CA LYS A 251 -8.40 -4.58 10.61
C LYS A 251 -8.98 -3.21 10.92
N ILE A 252 -8.34 -2.47 11.83
CA ILE A 252 -8.73 -1.11 12.22
C ILE A 252 -8.66 -0.19 11.00
N LEU A 253 -7.55 -0.25 10.24
CA LEU A 253 -7.37 0.56 9.04
C LEU A 253 -8.39 0.21 7.96
N ALA A 254 -8.68 -1.07 7.75
CA ALA A 254 -9.72 -1.51 6.81
C ALA A 254 -11.09 -0.92 7.18
N VAL A 255 -11.46 -0.92 8.46
CA VAL A 255 -12.71 -0.32 8.95
C VAL A 255 -12.72 1.20 8.75
N MET A 256 -11.62 1.88 9.11
CA MET A 256 -11.50 3.34 8.92
C MET A 256 -11.69 3.75 7.46
N GLU A 257 -11.21 2.95 6.50
CA GLU A 257 -11.39 3.20 5.05
C GLU A 257 -12.78 2.86 4.50
N THR A 258 -13.60 2.13 5.27
CA THR A 258 -15.02 1.95 4.93
C THR A 258 -15.90 3.06 5.45
N HIS A 259 -15.46 3.73 6.53
CA HIS A 259 -16.16 4.87 7.09
C HIS A 259 -15.90 6.14 6.27
N LYS A 260 -16.86 7.06 6.26
CA LYS A 260 -16.79 8.28 5.48
C LYS A 260 -17.14 9.48 6.34
N ILE A 261 -16.35 10.53 6.23
CA ILE A 261 -16.51 11.76 7.00
C ILE A 261 -17.28 12.76 6.16
N HIS A 262 -18.41 13.28 6.69
CA HIS A 262 -19.21 14.28 6.00
C HIS A 262 -18.47 15.63 5.97
N VAL A 263 -18.51 16.30 4.83
CA VAL A 263 -17.87 17.60 4.64
C VAL A 263 -18.84 18.55 3.96
N ASP A 264 -18.96 19.77 4.49
CA ASP A 264 -19.81 20.80 3.92
C ASP A 264 -19.21 21.36 2.62
N LYS A 265 -19.78 20.94 1.49
CA LYS A 265 -19.36 21.39 0.17
C LYS A 265 -19.64 22.88 -0.07
N GLN A 266 -20.73 23.42 0.47
CA GLN A 266 -21.11 24.81 0.24
C GLN A 266 -20.17 25.73 1.02
N GLU A 267 -19.87 25.38 2.27
CA GLU A 267 -18.96 26.15 3.09
C GLU A 267 -17.55 26.16 2.49
N LEU A 268 -17.02 25.00 2.07
CA LEU A 268 -15.73 24.94 1.36
C LEU A 268 -15.68 25.84 0.13
N LYS A 269 -16.78 25.92 -0.65
CA LYS A 269 -16.84 26.82 -1.82
C LYS A 269 -16.74 28.29 -1.40
N LYS A 270 -17.52 28.71 -0.40
CA LYS A 270 -17.49 30.09 0.12
C LYS A 270 -16.12 30.44 0.68
N THR A 271 -15.54 29.56 1.52
CA THR A 271 -14.20 29.76 2.08
C THR A 271 -13.15 29.87 0.98
N SER A 272 -13.21 29.05 -0.06
CA SER A 272 -12.29 29.14 -1.21
C SER A 272 -12.38 30.51 -1.90
N GLU A 273 -13.58 31.06 -2.08
CA GLU A 273 -13.78 32.38 -2.71
C GLU A 273 -13.20 33.50 -1.83
N ILE A 274 -13.46 33.47 -0.52
CA ILE A 274 -12.92 34.44 0.45
C ILE A 274 -11.38 34.41 0.45
N LEU A 275 -10.78 33.22 0.58
CA LEU A 275 -9.33 33.08 0.56
C LEU A 275 -8.73 33.49 -0.79
N GLY A 276 -9.44 33.23 -1.89
CA GLY A 276 -9.04 33.66 -3.23
C GLY A 276 -9.00 35.18 -3.40
N LEU A 277 -9.95 35.90 -2.80
CA LEU A 277 -9.93 37.37 -2.77
C LEU A 277 -8.76 37.88 -1.92
N ARG A 278 -8.57 37.34 -0.72
CA ARG A 278 -7.45 37.74 0.16
C ARG A 278 -6.08 37.49 -0.47
N LEU A 279 -5.92 36.41 -1.24
CA LEU A 279 -4.68 36.15 -1.98
C LEU A 279 -4.37 37.21 -3.03
N LYS A 280 -5.40 37.72 -3.74
CA LYS A 280 -5.21 38.78 -4.73
C LYS A 280 -4.81 40.11 -4.08
N GLU A 281 -5.41 40.42 -2.93
CA GLU A 281 -5.04 41.60 -2.14
C GLU A 281 -3.58 41.51 -1.69
N LEU A 282 -3.18 40.39 -1.08
CA LEU A 282 -1.81 40.16 -0.61
C LEU A 282 -0.79 40.17 -1.75
N GLU A 283 -1.15 39.65 -2.93
CA GLU A 283 -0.31 39.72 -4.12
C GLU A 283 -0.09 41.17 -4.59
N GLN A 284 -1.16 41.97 -4.62
CA GLN A 284 -1.07 43.38 -4.98
C GLN A 284 -0.24 44.18 -3.96
N GLU A 285 -0.47 43.96 -2.66
CA GLU A 285 0.31 44.56 -1.57
C GLU A 285 1.80 44.19 -1.71
N ALA A 286 2.11 42.91 -1.96
CA ALA A 286 3.47 42.43 -2.15
C ALA A 286 4.17 43.10 -3.34
N HIS A 287 3.51 43.19 -4.50
CA HIS A 287 4.06 43.86 -5.68
C HIS A 287 4.29 45.35 -5.43
N GLN A 288 3.39 46.01 -4.71
CA GLN A 288 3.51 47.42 -4.38
C GLN A 288 4.72 47.68 -3.47
N VAL A 289 4.89 46.92 -2.39
CA VAL A 289 6.01 47.13 -1.46
C VAL A 289 7.34 46.63 -2.03
N ALA A 290 7.32 45.67 -2.96
CA ALA A 290 8.53 45.20 -3.65
C ALA A 290 8.98 46.16 -4.76
N GLY A 291 8.08 47.01 -5.26
CA GLY A 291 8.34 47.91 -6.39
C GLY A 291 8.36 47.20 -7.76
N GLU A 292 8.00 45.92 -7.82
CA GLU A 292 7.98 45.14 -9.05
C GLU A 292 6.99 43.97 -8.98
N ARG A 293 6.68 43.40 -10.15
CA ARG A 293 5.86 42.20 -10.25
C ARG A 293 6.72 40.96 -10.31
N PHE A 294 6.37 39.97 -9.48
CA PHE A 294 7.00 38.65 -9.46
C PHE A 294 5.98 37.60 -9.01
N LEU A 295 6.28 36.34 -9.25
CA LEU A 295 5.44 35.22 -8.85
C LEU A 295 5.69 34.89 -7.37
N LEU A 296 4.72 35.19 -6.49
CA LEU A 296 4.83 34.96 -5.04
C LEU A 296 4.97 33.48 -4.66
N THR A 297 4.47 32.57 -5.49
CA THR A 297 4.64 31.12 -5.30
C THR A 297 6.04 30.63 -5.66
N SER A 298 6.84 31.44 -6.36
CA SER A 298 8.22 31.12 -6.72
C SER A 298 9.18 31.58 -5.62
N SER A 299 9.67 30.61 -4.85
CA SER A 299 10.73 30.85 -3.85
C SER A 299 12.01 31.43 -4.45
N SER A 300 12.29 31.16 -5.73
CA SER A 300 13.46 31.70 -6.43
C SER A 300 13.30 33.19 -6.75
N GLN A 301 12.16 33.59 -7.32
CA GLN A 301 11.93 35.00 -7.64
C GLN A 301 11.83 35.83 -6.36
N LEU A 302 11.13 35.32 -5.34
CA LEU A 302 11.08 35.97 -4.03
C LEU A 302 12.47 36.16 -3.41
N ARG A 303 13.36 35.17 -3.54
CA ARG A 303 14.74 35.26 -3.05
C ARG A 303 15.48 36.41 -3.74
N GLU A 304 15.36 36.52 -5.06
CA GLU A 304 15.99 37.59 -5.84
C GLU A 304 15.49 38.97 -5.37
N VAL A 305 14.17 39.14 -5.19
CA VAL A 305 13.60 40.39 -4.68
C VAL A 305 14.16 40.74 -3.29
N LEU A 306 14.12 39.80 -2.35
CA LEU A 306 14.53 40.04 -0.96
C LEU A 306 16.02 40.34 -0.81
N PHE A 307 16.87 39.66 -1.57
CA PHE A 307 18.31 39.68 -1.31
C PHE A 307 19.15 40.36 -2.37
N GLU A 308 18.78 40.32 -3.65
CA GLU A 308 19.53 41.01 -4.70
C GLU A 308 19.07 42.47 -4.83
N LYS A 309 17.75 42.70 -4.79
CA LYS A 309 17.15 44.03 -4.99
C LYS A 309 17.02 44.81 -3.70
N LEU A 310 16.29 44.26 -2.72
CA LEU A 310 16.08 44.91 -1.43
C LEU A 310 17.29 44.79 -0.49
N LYS A 311 18.24 43.88 -0.80
CA LYS A 311 19.48 43.66 -0.06
C LYS A 311 19.31 43.49 1.46
N LEU A 312 18.20 42.88 1.88
CA LEU A 312 17.85 42.76 3.31
C LEU A 312 18.85 41.91 4.11
N HIS A 313 19.64 41.07 3.44
CA HIS A 313 20.68 40.28 4.08
C HIS A 313 21.85 41.14 4.60
N ALA A 314 22.12 42.30 3.99
CA ALA A 314 23.15 43.22 4.45
C ALA A 314 22.74 43.95 5.74
N LEU A 315 21.43 43.99 6.02
CA LEU A 315 20.84 44.66 7.17
C LEU A 315 20.60 43.69 8.36
N CYS A 316 20.90 42.40 8.20
CA CYS A 316 20.68 41.37 9.22
C CYS A 316 21.88 40.43 9.33
N GLU A 317 22.67 40.54 10.40
CA GLU A 317 23.96 39.83 10.54
C GLU A 317 23.87 38.30 10.72
N LYS A 318 22.66 37.69 10.80
CA LYS A 318 22.50 36.25 11.12
C LYS A 318 21.38 35.56 10.35
N LEU A 319 21.53 35.48 9.03
CA LEU A 319 20.65 34.71 8.15
C LEU A 319 21.23 33.34 7.80
N HIS A 320 20.40 32.31 7.96
CA HIS A 320 20.75 30.93 7.65
C HIS A 320 20.85 30.73 6.12
N ARG A 321 21.94 30.11 5.66
CA ARG A 321 22.16 29.74 4.26
C ARG A 321 21.87 28.27 4.04
N THR A 322 21.34 27.90 2.88
CA THR A 322 21.10 26.49 2.54
C THR A 322 22.43 25.76 2.36
N GLU A 323 22.55 24.55 2.90
CA GLU A 323 23.80 23.75 2.88
C GLU A 323 24.31 23.48 1.45
N ILE A 324 23.39 23.19 0.51
CA ILE A 324 23.72 22.75 -0.84
C ILE A 324 24.16 23.92 -1.75
N GLN A 325 23.45 25.04 -1.73
CA GLN A 325 23.68 26.17 -2.66
C GLN A 325 24.28 27.40 -1.99
N GLN A 326 24.49 27.38 -0.66
CA GLN A 326 24.96 28.53 0.13
C GLN A 326 24.14 29.82 -0.06
N LEU A 327 22.89 29.70 -0.55
CA LEU A 327 21.97 30.82 -0.74
C LEU A 327 21.13 31.05 0.51
N VAL A 328 20.77 32.31 0.76
CA VAL A 328 19.85 32.62 1.87
C VAL A 328 18.47 32.04 1.56
N SER A 329 17.93 31.27 2.51
CA SER A 329 16.62 30.62 2.35
C SER A 329 15.50 31.64 2.45
N THR A 330 14.36 31.38 1.79
CA THR A 330 13.11 32.11 2.04
C THR A 330 12.23 31.36 3.04
N SER A 331 12.82 30.59 3.96
CA SER A 331 12.08 29.84 4.99
C SER A 331 11.35 30.78 5.95
N GLU A 332 10.33 30.27 6.62
CA GLU A 332 9.58 31.02 7.63
C GLU A 332 10.49 31.62 8.72
N VAL A 333 11.50 30.87 9.18
CA VAL A 333 12.48 31.34 10.16
C VAL A 333 13.26 32.55 9.65
N VAL A 334 13.65 32.56 8.37
CA VAL A 334 14.36 33.70 7.76
C VAL A 334 13.42 34.89 7.60
N LEU A 335 12.21 34.68 7.06
CA LEU A 335 11.24 35.75 6.84
C LEU A 335 10.82 36.44 8.15
N ASN A 336 10.67 35.68 9.24
CA ASN A 336 10.37 36.23 10.57
C ASN A 336 11.50 37.13 11.12
N LYS A 337 12.76 36.93 10.71
CA LYS A 337 13.86 37.83 11.10
C LYS A 337 13.88 39.12 10.27
N LEU A 338 13.28 39.10 9.08
CA LEU A 338 13.33 40.19 8.12
C LEU A 338 12.11 41.12 8.20
N GLN A 339 11.05 40.71 8.90
CA GLN A 339 9.78 41.44 8.96
C GLN A 339 9.87 42.83 9.61
N ASP A 340 10.84 43.06 10.49
CA ASP A 340 11.09 44.38 11.09
C ASP A 340 11.88 45.31 10.15
N LEU A 341 12.55 44.75 9.14
CA LEU A 341 13.39 45.49 8.18
C LEU A 341 12.60 45.92 6.93
N HIS A 342 11.58 45.15 6.55
CA HIS A 342 10.77 45.44 5.37
C HIS A 342 9.37 44.82 5.52
N PRO A 343 8.30 45.46 5.01
CA PRO A 343 6.93 44.90 5.09
C PRO A 343 6.73 43.61 4.27
N LEU A 344 7.49 43.42 3.18
CA LEU A 344 7.35 42.29 2.25
C LEU A 344 7.41 40.90 2.94
N PRO A 345 8.41 40.57 3.79
CA PRO A 345 8.43 39.30 4.53
C PRO A 345 7.13 38.96 5.26
N LYS A 346 6.51 39.94 5.94
CA LYS A 346 5.25 39.73 6.66
C LYS A 346 4.10 39.39 5.72
N ILE A 347 3.97 40.14 4.63
CA ILE A 347 2.95 39.89 3.58
C ILE A 347 3.13 38.49 2.97
N ILE A 348 4.37 38.06 2.74
CA ILE A 348 4.66 36.74 2.18
C ILE A 348 4.32 35.61 3.14
N LEU A 349 4.59 35.79 4.44
CA LEU A 349 4.20 34.80 5.45
C LEU A 349 2.67 34.61 5.47
N GLU A 350 1.92 35.72 5.47
CA GLU A 350 0.46 35.69 5.40
C GLU A 350 -0.04 35.06 4.09
N TYR A 351 0.53 35.46 2.94
CA TYR A 351 0.19 34.89 1.65
C TYR A 351 0.40 33.37 1.63
N ARG A 352 1.53 32.87 2.14
CA ARG A 352 1.82 31.43 2.21
C ARG A 352 0.84 30.69 3.10
N GLN A 353 0.47 31.27 4.24
CA GLN A 353 -0.53 30.71 5.13
C GLN A 353 -1.90 30.60 4.44
N VAL A 354 -2.41 31.71 3.88
CA VAL A 354 -3.70 31.75 3.17
C VAL A 354 -3.68 30.82 1.96
N HIS A 355 -2.59 30.80 1.20
CA HIS A 355 -2.42 29.95 0.03
C HIS A 355 -2.43 28.47 0.41
N LYS A 356 -1.76 28.07 1.49
CA LYS A 356 -1.75 26.69 1.98
C LYS A 356 -3.14 26.26 2.45
N MET A 357 -3.82 27.12 3.21
CA MET A 357 -5.20 26.90 3.65
C MET A 357 -6.13 26.66 2.46
N LYS A 358 -6.08 27.55 1.46
CA LYS A 358 -6.92 27.43 0.26
C LYS A 358 -6.56 26.19 -0.56
N SER A 359 -5.31 26.08 -1.01
CA SER A 359 -4.89 25.06 -1.97
C SER A 359 -4.97 23.64 -1.42
N THR A 360 -4.53 23.42 -0.18
CA THR A 360 -4.43 22.07 0.41
C THR A 360 -5.69 21.71 1.17
N TYR A 361 -6.12 22.57 2.09
CA TYR A 361 -7.17 22.21 3.06
C TYR A 361 -8.59 22.53 2.58
N VAL A 362 -8.76 23.38 1.56
CA VAL A 362 -10.07 23.69 0.98
C VAL A 362 -10.23 23.07 -0.40
N ASP A 363 -9.44 23.52 -1.38
CA ASP A 363 -9.54 23.06 -2.77
C ASP A 363 -9.09 21.59 -2.90
N GLY A 364 -7.96 21.24 -2.29
CA GLY A 364 -7.44 19.88 -2.23
C GLY A 364 -8.45 18.92 -1.60
N LEU A 365 -9.00 19.30 -0.44
CA LEU A 365 -10.03 18.52 0.25
C LEU A 365 -11.27 18.30 -0.64
N ARG A 366 -11.71 19.35 -1.34
CA ARG A 366 -12.85 19.30 -2.25
C ARG A 366 -12.64 18.33 -3.43
N MET A 367 -11.41 18.21 -3.95
CA MET A 367 -11.09 17.25 -5.01
C MET A 367 -11.20 15.79 -4.54
N CYS A 368 -10.98 15.52 -3.26
CA CYS A 368 -11.11 14.18 -2.68
C CYS A 368 -12.55 13.80 -2.32
N MET A 369 -13.51 14.72 -2.41
CA MET A 369 -14.90 14.47 -2.02
C MET A 369 -15.63 13.56 -3.02
N ARG A 370 -16.38 12.60 -2.48
CA ARG A 370 -17.35 11.77 -3.22
C ARG A 370 -18.70 11.83 -2.52
N LYS A 371 -19.74 12.33 -3.22
CA LYS A 371 -21.12 12.46 -2.71
C LYS A 371 -21.24 13.19 -1.35
N GLY A 372 -20.40 14.21 -1.09
CA GLY A 372 -20.44 14.99 0.16
C GLY A 372 -19.57 14.42 1.29
N PHE A 373 -18.82 13.35 1.03
CA PHE A 373 -17.95 12.73 2.03
C PHE A 373 -16.52 12.57 1.53
N ILE A 374 -15.60 12.40 2.48
CA ILE A 374 -14.20 12.02 2.25
C ILE A 374 -13.88 10.73 3.00
N SER A 375 -12.87 10.01 2.52
CA SER A 375 -12.26 8.89 3.23
C SER A 375 -10.79 8.83 2.85
N SER A 376 -9.91 8.97 3.83
CA SER A 376 -8.47 8.83 3.62
C SER A 376 -8.10 7.37 3.38
N THR A 377 -7.04 7.15 2.59
CA THR A 377 -6.35 5.87 2.47
C THR A 377 -5.18 5.83 3.44
N TRP A 378 -5.10 4.81 4.28
CA TRP A 378 -4.06 4.62 5.27
C TRP A 378 -2.98 3.67 4.77
N ASN A 379 -1.72 3.99 5.04
CA ASN A 379 -0.57 3.16 4.70
C ASN A 379 0.28 2.87 5.94
N GLN A 380 0.32 1.59 6.31
CA GLN A 380 1.03 1.06 7.46
C GLN A 380 2.53 0.92 7.20
N THR A 381 2.92 0.60 5.96
CA THR A 381 4.33 0.43 5.55
C THR A 381 4.90 1.71 4.91
N GLY A 382 4.31 2.87 5.21
CA GLY A 382 4.62 4.13 4.53
C GLY A 382 5.78 4.92 5.12
N THR A 383 6.21 4.62 6.35
CA THR A 383 7.28 5.38 7.03
C THR A 383 8.30 4.44 7.66
N VAL A 384 9.56 4.88 7.71
CA VAL A 384 10.63 4.17 8.42
C VAL A 384 10.47 4.19 9.94
N THR A 385 9.68 5.15 10.44
CA THR A 385 9.52 5.43 11.87
C THR A 385 8.46 4.57 12.56
N GLY A 386 7.76 3.71 11.82
CA GLY A 386 6.59 2.97 12.34
C GLY A 386 5.30 3.79 12.44
N ARG A 387 5.30 5.04 11.96
CA ARG A 387 4.09 5.89 11.93
C ARG A 387 3.22 5.54 10.72
N LEU A 388 1.90 5.63 10.93
CA LEU A 388 0.93 5.62 9.84
C LEU A 388 1.09 6.85 8.95
N SER A 389 0.81 6.67 7.67
CA SER A 389 0.62 7.77 6.71
C SER A 389 -0.77 7.69 6.08
N ALA A 390 -1.34 8.84 5.72
CA ALA A 390 -2.66 8.95 5.09
C ALA A 390 -2.55 9.68 3.75
N LYS A 391 -3.44 9.36 2.81
CA LYS A 391 -3.51 9.98 1.47
C LYS A 391 -4.96 10.11 0.99
N HIS A 392 -5.20 11.15 0.18
CA HIS A 392 -6.44 11.38 -0.58
C HIS A 392 -7.74 11.43 0.26
N PRO A 393 -7.90 12.38 1.20
CA PRO A 393 -6.93 13.38 1.66
C PRO A 393 -5.98 12.85 2.73
#